data_AF-A0AA85F3A7-F1
#
_entry.id   AF-A0AA85F3A7-F1
#
_cell.length_a   1.000
_cell.length_b   1.000
_cell.length_c   1.000
_cell.angle_alpha   90.00
_cell.angle_beta   90.00
_cell.angle_gamma   90.00
#
_symmetry.space_group_name_H-M   'P 1'
#
loop_
_entity.id
_entity.type
_entity.pdbx_description
1 polymer ?
#
loop_
_entity_poly.entity_id
_entity_poly.type
_entity_poly.pdbx_seq_one_letter_code
_entity_poly.pdbx_strand_id
1 'polypeptide(L)'
;MSWHQPGLDVSAAPLHQLTPHGLLSNEYLSGFDQSSGGMDSENTLLTEQRAQLTGRELQQLLSVAHQSLDEAQERKQSLNSHRLKPALYSVFCEIKEKTALSLRNSAVSAVEDEANSPDPQLLRLDKMLVAEGVTGPGGSLNNDLSDGPGDLGGGPGDCNQIEHADYRAKLSQIRQIYHAELEKYKNACDEFTGHVINLLREQSRSRPISPAEIELMVGIIRRKFRAIETQLKQSTCEAVMILRSRFLDAR
;
A
#
# COMPACT_ATOMS: atom_id res chain seq x y z
N MET A 1 -19.39 22.05 5.02
CA MET A 1 -20.04 20.72 4.89
C MET A 1 -19.97 20.02 6.24
N SER A 2 -21.11 19.85 6.90
CA SER A 2 -21.24 19.17 8.20
C SER A 2 -21.57 17.70 7.95
N TRP A 3 -20.76 16.78 8.47
CA TRP A 3 -21.03 15.35 8.41
C TRP A 3 -21.71 14.93 9.71
N HIS A 4 -23.01 14.65 9.64
CA HIS A 4 -23.77 13.96 10.68
C HIS A 4 -23.65 12.45 10.49
N GLN A 5 -23.35 11.72 11.56
CA GLN A 5 -23.41 10.26 11.62
C GLN A 5 -24.73 9.85 12.29
N PRO A 6 -25.53 8.95 11.69
CA PRO A 6 -26.78 8.50 12.29
C PRO A 6 -26.51 7.48 13.42
N GLY A 7 -27.22 7.65 14.53
CA GLY A 7 -27.24 6.73 15.67
C GLY A 7 -27.93 5.42 15.32
N LEU A 8 -27.38 4.32 15.83
CA LEU A 8 -27.99 2.99 15.77
C LEU A 8 -28.93 2.86 16.97
N ASP A 9 -30.23 2.79 16.67
CA ASP A 9 -31.31 2.49 17.61
C ASP A 9 -31.39 0.96 17.79
N VAL A 10 -31.09 0.47 18.99
CA VAL A 10 -31.29 -0.94 19.40
C VAL A 10 -32.54 -0.97 20.25
N SER A 11 -33.69 -1.06 19.59
CA SER A 11 -34.95 -1.37 20.25
C SER A 11 -35.85 -2.15 19.29
N ALA A 12 -35.68 -3.48 19.25
CA ALA A 12 -36.71 -4.45 18.85
C ALA A 12 -36.18 -5.89 18.93
N ALA A 13 -36.43 -6.60 20.04
CA ALA A 13 -36.67 -8.04 20.05
C ALA A 13 -37.38 -8.47 21.36
N PRO A 14 -38.26 -9.49 21.34
CA PRO A 14 -39.38 -9.61 22.29
C PRO A 14 -39.05 -10.42 23.55
N LEU A 15 -39.71 -10.05 24.66
CA LEU A 15 -39.77 -10.80 25.92
C LEU A 15 -40.35 -12.22 25.70
N HIS A 16 -39.66 -13.23 26.23
CA HIS A 16 -40.26 -14.53 26.50
C HIS A 16 -40.38 -14.76 28.01
N GLN A 17 -41.58 -15.19 28.39
CA GLN A 17 -42.16 -15.26 29.73
C GLN A 17 -41.47 -16.30 30.62
N LEU A 18 -41.29 -15.96 31.89
CA LEU A 18 -41.09 -16.90 32.99
C LEU A 18 -42.43 -17.05 33.72
N THR A 19 -42.95 -18.27 33.80
CA THR A 19 -44.01 -18.65 34.76
C THR A 19 -43.55 -19.80 35.66
N PRO A 20 -44.02 -19.83 36.93
CA PRO A 20 -43.43 -20.61 38.03
C PRO A 20 -44.30 -21.82 38.43
N HIS A 21 -43.72 -22.80 39.13
CA HIS A 21 -44.29 -23.78 40.09
C HIS A 21 -43.18 -24.85 40.26
N GLY A 22 -42.79 -25.42 41.41
CA GLY A 22 -43.24 -25.43 42.79
C GLY A 22 -42.68 -26.72 43.41
N LEU A 23 -42.08 -26.62 44.61
CA LEU A 23 -41.89 -27.65 45.66
C LEU A 23 -41.43 -29.07 45.28
N LEU A 24 -40.31 -29.52 45.86
CA LEU A 24 -40.26 -30.74 46.68
C LEU A 24 -38.95 -30.82 47.48
N SER A 25 -39.11 -31.30 48.70
CA SER A 25 -38.18 -31.33 49.82
C SER A 25 -37.08 -32.40 49.69
N ASN A 26 -35.95 -32.09 50.35
CA ASN A 26 -35.12 -32.89 51.26
C ASN A 26 -35.00 -34.43 51.13
N GLU A 27 -33.79 -34.90 51.45
CA GLU A 27 -33.30 -36.30 51.49
C GLU A 27 -32.95 -36.79 50.07
N TYR A 28 -31.71 -37.15 49.73
CA TYR A 28 -30.87 -38.21 50.30
C TYR A 28 -29.37 -37.93 50.06
N LEU A 29 -28.52 -38.62 50.84
CA LEU A 29 -27.06 -38.75 50.76
C LEU A 29 -26.19 -37.74 51.52
N SER A 30 -26.19 -37.93 52.84
CA SER A 30 -24.96 -37.89 53.65
C SER A 30 -23.96 -38.94 53.15
N GLY A 31 -22.70 -38.56 53.01
CA GLY A 31 -21.59 -39.50 52.92
C GLY A 31 -20.60 -39.23 51.78
N PHE A 32 -19.72 -38.25 51.94
CA PHE A 32 -18.34 -38.46 51.50
C PHE A 32 -17.34 -37.66 52.34
N ASP A 33 -16.20 -38.29 52.51
CA ASP A 33 -15.15 -38.13 53.49
C ASP A 33 -14.53 -36.73 53.57
N GLN A 34 -14.32 -36.30 54.81
CA GLN A 34 -13.64 -35.06 55.20
C GLN A 34 -12.14 -35.39 55.32
N SER A 35 -11.45 -35.51 54.18
CA SER A 35 -10.02 -35.83 54.15
C SER A 35 -9.33 -35.35 52.85
N SER A 36 -9.22 -34.04 52.64
CA SER A 36 -8.21 -33.46 51.73
C SER A 36 -7.84 -32.00 52.07
N GLY A 37 -7.67 -31.67 53.34
CA GLY A 37 -7.38 -30.31 53.82
C GLY A 37 -5.95 -29.79 53.55
N GLY A 38 -5.31 -30.15 52.43
CA GLY A 38 -3.89 -29.82 52.18
C GLY A 38 -3.55 -29.21 50.82
N MET A 39 -4.27 -29.55 49.75
CA MET A 39 -3.94 -29.09 48.39
C MET A 39 -4.87 -27.98 47.85
N ASP A 40 -6.01 -27.75 48.48
CA ASP A 40 -6.95 -26.69 48.05
C ASP A 40 -6.49 -25.30 48.47
N SER A 41 -5.72 -25.16 49.55
CA SER A 41 -5.27 -23.86 50.04
C SER A 41 -4.26 -23.16 49.12
N GLU A 42 -3.31 -23.89 48.52
CA GLU A 42 -2.37 -23.30 47.54
C GLU A 42 -3.09 -22.85 46.26
N ASN A 43 -4.03 -23.66 45.77
CA ASN A 43 -4.78 -23.35 44.56
C ASN A 43 -5.76 -22.19 44.76
N THR A 44 -6.35 -22.09 45.97
CA THR A 44 -7.20 -20.97 46.38
C THR A 44 -6.38 -19.68 46.51
N LEU A 45 -5.18 -19.74 47.09
CA LEU A 45 -4.29 -18.59 47.27
C LEU A 45 -3.76 -18.06 45.92
N LEU A 46 -3.42 -18.95 44.98
CA LEU A 46 -3.05 -18.56 43.60
C LEU A 46 -4.23 -17.93 42.84
N THR A 47 -5.44 -18.46 43.04
CA THR A 47 -6.67 -17.92 42.42
C THR A 47 -7.00 -16.55 43.00
N GLU A 48 -6.85 -16.36 44.31
CA GLU A 48 -7.05 -15.10 45.00
C GLU A 48 -6.00 -14.05 44.60
N GLN A 49 -4.73 -14.45 44.47
CA GLN A 49 -3.66 -13.60 43.95
C GLN A 49 -3.93 -13.16 42.49
N ARG A 50 -4.43 -14.07 41.66
CA ARG A 50 -4.83 -13.77 40.28
C ARG A 50 -6.03 -12.83 40.24
N ALA A 51 -7.03 -13.03 41.10
CA ALA A 51 -8.17 -12.13 41.23
C ALA A 51 -7.74 -10.72 41.68
N GLN A 52 -6.80 -10.63 42.63
CA GLN A 52 -6.22 -9.36 43.07
C GLN A 52 -5.43 -8.65 41.97
N LEU A 53 -4.60 -9.38 41.19
CA LEU A 53 -3.89 -8.83 40.04
C LEU A 53 -4.87 -8.30 38.98
N THR A 54 -5.88 -9.10 38.64
CA THR A 54 -6.93 -8.72 37.69
C THR A 54 -7.68 -7.48 38.19
N GLY A 55 -8.02 -7.42 39.48
CA GLY A 55 -8.67 -6.26 40.09
C GLY A 55 -7.82 -4.97 40.00
N ARG A 56 -6.51 -5.07 40.22
CA ARG A 56 -5.58 -3.93 40.04
C ARG A 56 -5.47 -3.49 38.59
N GLU A 57 -5.36 -4.43 37.66
CA GLU A 57 -5.31 -4.13 36.22
C GLU A 57 -6.59 -3.44 35.75
N LEU A 58 -7.76 -3.93 36.19
CA LEU A 58 -9.05 -3.32 35.90
C LEU A 58 -9.17 -1.91 36.49
N GLN A 59 -8.70 -1.71 37.73
CA GLN A 59 -8.71 -0.38 38.36
C GLN A 59 -7.75 0.58 37.65
N GLN A 60 -6.60 0.08 37.19
CA GLN A 60 -5.67 0.85 36.38
C GLN A 60 -6.29 1.22 35.02
N LEU A 61 -7.00 0.30 34.35
CA LEU A 61 -7.73 0.59 33.12
C LEU A 61 -8.85 1.61 33.34
N LEU A 62 -9.61 1.51 34.43
CA LEU A 62 -10.63 2.49 34.79
C LEU A 62 -10.04 3.88 35.00
N SER A 63 -8.84 3.96 35.60
CA SER A 63 -8.14 5.22 35.83
C SER A 63 -7.70 5.93 34.54
N VAL A 64 -7.50 5.18 33.44
CA VAL A 64 -7.19 5.76 32.12
C VAL A 64 -8.35 6.62 31.59
N ALA A 65 -9.59 6.25 31.90
CA ALA A 65 -10.77 7.02 31.47
C ALA A 65 -10.87 8.39 32.15
N HIS A 66 -10.20 8.58 33.29
CA HIS A 66 -10.18 9.83 34.05
C HIS A 66 -8.88 10.63 33.84
N GLN A 67 -8.03 10.19 32.92
CA GLN A 67 -6.76 10.82 32.66
C GLN A 67 -6.91 12.13 31.90
N SER A 68 -6.17 13.15 32.33
CA SER A 68 -5.99 14.37 31.52
C SER A 68 -5.17 14.08 30.26
N LEU A 69 -5.36 14.88 29.21
CA LEU A 69 -4.61 14.78 27.96
C LEU A 69 -3.09 14.96 28.20
N ASP A 70 -2.73 15.87 29.09
CA ASP A 70 -1.34 16.19 29.42
C ASP A 70 -0.65 15.03 30.14
N GLU A 71 -1.31 14.40 31.12
CA GLU A 71 -0.81 13.18 31.77
C GLU A 71 -0.60 12.02 30.78
N ALA A 72 -1.53 11.87 29.83
CA ALA A 72 -1.41 10.85 28.80
C ALA A 72 -0.20 11.12 27.88
N GLN A 73 0.03 12.39 27.51
CA GLN A 73 1.19 12.79 26.71
C GLN A 73 2.51 12.58 27.47
N GLU A 74 2.54 12.90 28.77
CA GLU A 74 3.73 12.69 29.60
C GLU A 74 4.09 11.21 29.72
N ARG A 75 3.10 10.32 29.95
CA ARG A 75 3.34 8.86 29.93
C ARG A 75 3.82 8.36 28.58
N LYS A 76 3.23 8.84 27.48
CA LYS A 76 3.68 8.52 26.13
C LYS A 76 5.14 8.95 25.92
N GLN A 77 5.50 10.15 26.38
CA GLN A 77 6.87 10.65 26.26
C GLN A 77 7.86 9.83 27.09
N SER A 78 7.48 9.48 28.33
CA SER A 78 8.27 8.61 29.21
C SER A 78 8.52 7.23 28.60
N LEU A 79 7.49 6.61 27.99
CA LEU A 79 7.65 5.36 27.25
C LEU A 79 8.53 5.53 26.01
N ASN A 80 8.41 6.66 25.29
CA ASN A 80 9.20 6.95 24.10
C ASN A 80 10.69 7.18 24.40
N SER A 81 11.02 7.76 25.56
CA SER A 81 12.39 8.01 26.00
C SER A 81 13.00 6.86 26.80
N HIS A 82 12.24 5.79 27.06
CA HIS A 82 12.69 4.66 27.86
C HIS A 82 13.87 3.92 27.21
N ARG A 83 14.93 3.65 28.00
CA ARG A 83 16.19 3.04 27.51
C ARG A 83 16.04 1.68 26.85
N LEU A 84 15.06 0.88 27.29
CA LEU A 84 14.79 -0.45 26.70
C LEU A 84 13.96 -0.41 25.42
N LYS A 85 13.35 0.74 25.08
CA LYS A 85 12.49 0.84 23.89
C LYS A 85 13.22 0.39 22.61
N PRO A 86 14.46 0.82 22.31
CA PRO A 86 15.16 0.37 21.10
C PRO A 86 15.42 -1.14 21.07
N ALA A 87 15.77 -1.74 22.22
CA ALA A 87 16.03 -3.17 22.32
C ALA A 87 14.77 -4.01 22.11
N LEU A 88 13.67 -3.65 22.79
CA LEU A 88 12.37 -4.30 22.61
C LEU A 88 11.86 -4.14 21.17
N TYR A 89 12.04 -2.96 20.58
CA TYR A 89 11.67 -2.70 19.20
C TYR A 89 12.37 -3.66 18.23
N SER A 90 13.68 -3.87 18.41
CA SER A 90 14.46 -4.81 17.59
C SER A 90 13.92 -6.24 17.70
N VAL A 91 13.66 -6.71 18.92
CA VAL A 91 13.09 -8.06 19.16
C VAL A 91 11.71 -8.19 18.53
N PHE A 92 10.86 -7.18 18.64
CA PHE A 92 9.54 -7.20 18.01
C PHE A 92 9.62 -7.19 16.49
N CYS A 93 10.56 -6.46 15.89
CA CYS A 93 10.84 -6.53 14.46
C CYS A 93 11.26 -7.95 14.04
N GLU A 94 12.16 -8.58 14.79
CA GLU A 94 12.63 -9.94 14.52
C GLU A 94 11.51 -10.99 14.64
N ILE A 95 10.70 -10.91 15.70
CA ILE A 95 9.53 -11.79 15.88
C ILE A 95 8.55 -11.60 14.72
N LYS A 96 8.28 -10.34 14.35
CA LYS A 96 7.37 -10.01 13.25
C LYS A 96 7.90 -10.55 11.92
N GLU A 97 9.20 -10.41 11.66
CA GLU A 97 9.83 -10.95 10.46
C GLU A 97 9.70 -12.47 10.39
N LYS A 98 9.97 -13.17 11.49
CA LYS A 98 9.85 -14.64 11.58
C LYS A 98 8.42 -15.15 11.49
N THR A 99 7.43 -14.37 11.95
CA THR A 99 6.04 -14.84 12.09
C THR A 99 5.11 -14.33 10.97
N ALA A 100 5.28 -13.08 10.53
CA ALA A 100 4.34 -12.41 9.63
C ALA A 100 4.78 -12.42 8.16
N LEU A 101 6.07 -12.62 7.85
CA LEU A 101 6.57 -12.58 6.47
C LEU A 101 6.55 -13.94 5.76
N SER A 102 6.20 -15.05 6.39
CA SER A 102 6.11 -16.35 5.68
C SER A 102 4.99 -16.42 4.63
N LEU A 103 3.92 -15.61 4.73
CA LEU A 103 2.86 -15.54 3.70
C LEU A 103 3.07 -14.41 2.68
N ARG A 104 3.78 -13.34 3.06
CA ARG A 104 4.11 -12.24 2.14
C ARG A 104 5.35 -12.58 1.31
N ASN A 105 6.25 -13.40 1.85
CA ASN A 105 7.41 -13.91 1.13
C ASN A 105 7.04 -14.88 0.00
N SER A 106 5.92 -15.61 0.07
CA SER A 106 5.48 -16.46 -1.04
C SER A 106 5.10 -15.64 -2.28
N ALA A 107 4.50 -14.46 -2.06
CA ALA A 107 4.30 -13.48 -3.13
C ALA A 107 5.63 -12.84 -3.57
N VAL A 108 6.65 -12.79 -2.70
CA VAL A 108 7.94 -12.13 -2.92
C VAL A 108 9.03 -13.05 -3.51
N SER A 109 8.95 -14.37 -3.37
CA SER A 109 9.80 -15.30 -4.12
C SER A 109 9.45 -15.28 -5.62
N ALA A 110 8.18 -15.00 -5.96
CA ALA A 110 7.80 -14.60 -7.31
C ALA A 110 8.27 -13.17 -7.66
N VAL A 111 8.53 -12.31 -6.66
CA VAL A 111 9.08 -10.96 -6.85
C VAL A 111 10.55 -10.98 -7.21
N GLU A 112 11.40 -11.84 -6.66
CA GLU A 112 12.83 -11.79 -6.98
C GLU A 112 13.13 -12.34 -8.39
N ASP A 113 12.45 -13.40 -8.81
CA ASP A 113 12.57 -13.94 -10.18
C ASP A 113 12.00 -12.99 -11.25
N GLU A 114 10.95 -12.24 -10.94
CA GLU A 114 10.31 -11.30 -11.88
C GLU A 114 10.83 -9.85 -11.77
N ALA A 115 11.37 -9.41 -10.62
CA ALA A 115 11.80 -8.02 -10.42
C ALA A 115 13.05 -7.65 -11.22
N ASN A 116 13.93 -8.63 -11.49
CA ASN A 116 15.13 -8.41 -12.29
C ASN A 116 14.90 -8.69 -13.78
N SER A 117 13.78 -9.30 -14.15
CA SER A 117 13.41 -9.48 -15.55
C SER A 117 12.63 -8.25 -16.02
N PRO A 118 13.16 -7.44 -16.95
CA PRO A 118 12.38 -6.36 -17.54
C PRO A 118 11.13 -6.96 -18.19
N ASP A 119 9.96 -6.36 -17.94
CA ASP A 119 8.72 -6.80 -18.56
C ASP A 119 8.93 -6.87 -20.08
N PRO A 120 8.84 -8.06 -20.71
CA PRO A 120 9.14 -8.22 -22.13
C PRO A 120 8.22 -7.36 -23.00
N GLN A 121 7.00 -7.07 -22.54
CA GLN A 121 6.07 -6.18 -23.22
C GLN A 121 6.53 -4.73 -23.15
N LEU A 122 6.94 -4.27 -21.96
CA LEU A 122 7.46 -2.92 -21.77
C LEU A 122 8.71 -2.67 -22.62
N LEU A 123 9.65 -3.62 -22.63
CA LEU A 123 10.87 -3.53 -23.45
C LEU A 123 10.55 -3.48 -24.95
N ARG A 124 9.55 -4.25 -25.40
CA ARG A 124 9.10 -4.22 -26.79
C ARG A 124 8.51 -2.86 -27.15
N LEU A 125 7.68 -2.28 -26.28
CA LEU A 125 7.11 -0.95 -26.47
C LEU A 125 8.20 0.13 -26.50
N ASP A 126 9.20 0.04 -25.62
CA ASP A 126 10.34 0.96 -25.62
C ASP A 126 11.11 0.93 -26.94
N LYS A 127 11.43 -0.27 -27.44
CA LYS A 127 12.08 -0.43 -28.75
C LYS A 127 11.24 0.17 -29.88
N MET A 128 9.91 0.00 -29.80
CA MET A 128 8.98 0.57 -30.78
C MET A 128 8.98 2.10 -30.73
N LEU A 129 8.86 2.70 -29.54
CA LEU A 129 8.88 4.16 -29.38
C LEU A 129 10.22 4.77 -29.81
N VAL A 130 11.34 4.09 -29.56
CA VAL A 130 12.67 4.53 -30.03
C VAL A 130 12.74 4.52 -31.55
N ALA A 131 12.24 3.47 -32.20
CA ALA A 131 12.24 3.37 -33.66
C ALA A 131 11.40 4.47 -34.33
N GLU A 132 10.31 4.90 -33.69
CA GLU A 132 9.44 6.00 -34.16
C GLU A 132 9.99 7.40 -33.80
N GLY A 133 11.15 7.45 -33.12
CA GLY A 133 11.77 8.68 -32.63
C GLY A 133 10.98 9.39 -31.53
N VAL A 134 10.07 8.66 -30.86
CA VAL A 134 9.29 9.18 -29.73
C VAL A 134 10.12 9.19 -28.44
N THR A 135 11.01 8.22 -28.26
CA THR A 135 11.94 8.15 -27.12
C THR A 135 13.39 8.04 -27.60
N GLY A 136 14.32 8.71 -26.91
CA GLY A 136 15.77 8.57 -27.16
C GLY A 136 16.57 9.88 -27.03
N PRO A 137 17.92 9.83 -26.99
CA PRO A 137 18.78 11.00 -26.83
C PRO A 137 18.62 12.07 -27.93
N GLY A 138 18.06 11.70 -29.08
CA GLY A 138 17.71 12.61 -30.18
C GLY A 138 16.31 13.23 -30.09
N GLY A 139 15.58 12.97 -29.00
CA GLY A 139 14.23 13.51 -28.75
C GLY A 139 14.22 14.92 -28.14
N SER A 140 15.37 15.56 -27.95
CA SER A 140 15.41 17.01 -27.88
C SER A 140 15.00 17.57 -29.23
N LEU A 141 14.19 18.62 -29.20
CA LEU A 141 13.49 19.31 -30.28
C LEU A 141 14.38 19.89 -31.40
N ASN A 142 15.61 19.39 -31.57
CA ASN A 142 16.70 20.03 -32.32
C ASN A 142 17.24 19.19 -33.50
N ASN A 143 16.69 18.01 -33.79
CA ASN A 143 17.18 17.18 -34.90
C ASN A 143 16.46 17.40 -36.25
N ASP A 144 15.65 18.44 -36.39
CA ASP A 144 15.08 18.86 -37.68
C ASP A 144 16.03 19.74 -38.51
N LEU A 145 17.35 19.58 -38.34
CA LEU A 145 18.38 20.39 -39.01
C LEU A 145 19.51 19.59 -39.65
N SER A 146 19.31 18.30 -39.92
CA SER A 146 20.29 17.54 -40.70
C SER A 146 19.62 16.55 -41.65
N ASP A 147 18.96 17.09 -42.67
CA ASP A 147 19.06 16.49 -44.01
C ASP A 147 19.66 17.56 -44.93
N GLY A 148 20.76 17.20 -45.59
CA GLY A 148 21.61 18.10 -46.36
C GLY A 148 20.98 18.52 -47.71
N PRO A 149 21.62 19.46 -48.42
CA PRO A 149 21.13 19.96 -49.70
C PRO A 149 21.35 18.91 -50.79
N GLY A 150 20.37 18.05 -51.01
CA GLY A 150 20.23 17.25 -52.22
C GLY A 150 19.43 18.05 -53.25
N ASP A 151 20.14 18.87 -54.02
CA ASP A 151 19.71 19.34 -55.33
C ASP A 151 19.20 18.15 -56.17
N LEU A 152 18.02 18.30 -56.80
CA LEU A 152 17.61 17.82 -58.12
C LEU A 152 16.08 17.67 -58.21
N GLY A 153 15.45 18.57 -59.00
CA GLY A 153 14.25 18.24 -59.76
C GLY A 153 12.95 18.92 -59.32
N GLY A 154 12.65 20.06 -59.96
CA GLY A 154 11.32 20.66 -59.91
C GLY A 154 10.25 19.76 -60.53
N GLY A 155 9.17 19.55 -59.79
CA GLY A 155 7.92 18.93 -60.25
C GLY A 155 6.76 19.46 -59.40
N PRO A 156 5.55 19.62 -59.97
CA PRO A 156 4.43 20.26 -59.27
C PRO A 156 3.90 19.29 -58.20
N GLY A 157 4.35 19.49 -56.96
CA GLY A 157 4.08 18.62 -55.83
C GLY A 157 3.85 19.41 -54.54
N ASP A 158 3.02 20.44 -54.60
CA ASP A 158 2.60 21.18 -53.40
C ASP A 158 1.64 20.36 -52.53
N CYS A 159 0.84 19.46 -53.13
CA CYS A 159 -0.09 18.61 -52.39
C CYS A 159 0.60 17.55 -51.50
N ASN A 160 1.64 16.86 -52.01
CA ASN A 160 2.37 15.87 -51.21
C ASN A 160 3.27 16.49 -50.12
N GLN A 161 3.77 17.73 -50.32
CA GLN A 161 4.58 18.41 -49.31
C GLN A 161 3.76 18.80 -48.07
N ILE A 162 2.50 19.21 -48.27
CA ILE A 162 1.58 19.58 -47.18
C ILE A 162 1.22 18.35 -46.34
N GLU A 163 0.96 17.20 -46.96
CA GLU A 163 0.67 15.95 -46.23
C GLU A 163 1.87 15.46 -45.39
N HIS A 164 3.09 15.62 -45.91
CA HIS A 164 4.31 15.34 -45.17
C HIS A 164 4.58 16.35 -44.05
N ALA A 165 4.14 17.60 -44.19
CA ALA A 165 4.20 18.61 -43.13
C ALA A 165 3.19 18.29 -42.01
N ASP A 166 1.95 17.95 -42.35
CA ASP A 166 0.90 17.59 -41.40
C ASP A 166 1.22 16.30 -40.63
N TYR A 167 1.79 15.29 -41.31
CA TYR A 167 2.27 14.07 -40.65
C TYR A 167 3.36 14.40 -39.62
N ARG A 168 4.36 15.20 -40.00
CA ARG A 168 5.45 15.60 -39.09
C ARG A 168 4.94 16.42 -37.90
N ALA A 169 4.02 17.35 -38.14
CA ALA A 169 3.39 18.14 -37.08
C ALA A 169 2.62 17.25 -36.10
N LYS A 170 1.82 16.29 -36.59
CA LYS A 170 1.07 15.35 -35.74
C LYS A 170 1.99 14.39 -34.98
N LEU A 171 3.07 13.92 -35.60
CA LEU A 171 4.06 13.09 -34.92
C LEU A 171 4.75 13.87 -33.79
N SER A 172 5.13 15.13 -34.05
CA SER A 172 5.67 16.04 -33.03
C SER A 172 4.69 16.23 -31.86
N GLN A 173 3.39 16.40 -32.16
CA GLN A 173 2.36 16.49 -31.14
C GLN A 173 2.26 15.22 -30.28
N ILE A 174 2.31 14.03 -30.88
CA ILE A 174 2.31 12.74 -30.15
C ILE A 174 3.52 12.68 -29.19
N ARG A 175 4.71 13.09 -29.65
CA ARG A 175 5.92 13.14 -28.81
C ARG A 175 5.73 14.08 -27.62
N GLN A 176 5.21 15.28 -27.87
CA GLN A 176 4.99 16.27 -26.81
C GLN A 176 4.00 15.77 -25.76
N ILE A 177 2.89 15.15 -26.18
CA ILE A 177 1.90 14.57 -25.28
C ILE A 177 2.52 13.44 -24.45
N TYR A 178 3.25 12.51 -25.09
CA TYR A 178 3.92 11.42 -24.40
C TYR A 178 4.86 11.93 -23.30
N HIS A 179 5.72 12.90 -23.62
CA HIS A 179 6.65 13.44 -22.63
C HIS A 179 5.94 14.21 -21.51
N ALA A 180 4.90 14.99 -21.83
CA ALA A 180 4.12 15.70 -20.83
C ALA A 180 3.42 14.74 -19.85
N GLU A 181 2.80 13.66 -20.37
CA GLU A 181 2.16 12.65 -19.54
C GLU A 181 3.18 11.80 -18.76
N LEU A 182 4.34 11.51 -19.35
CA LEU A 182 5.42 10.78 -18.67
C LEU A 182 5.94 11.56 -17.46
N GLU A 183 6.12 12.88 -17.58
CA GLU A 183 6.55 13.72 -16.45
C GLU A 183 5.48 13.81 -15.36
N LYS A 184 4.19 13.92 -15.73
CA LYS A 184 3.09 13.84 -14.74
C LYS A 184 3.10 12.50 -14.00
N TYR A 185 3.27 11.41 -14.73
CA TYR A 185 3.37 10.07 -14.16
C TYR A 185 4.53 9.96 -13.16
N LYS A 186 5.74 10.40 -13.55
CA LYS A 186 6.92 10.39 -12.65
C LYS A 186 6.68 11.22 -11.39
N ASN A 187 6.22 12.46 -11.56
CA ASN A 187 5.94 13.35 -10.43
C ASN A 187 4.93 12.74 -9.46
N ALA A 188 3.84 12.17 -9.98
CA ALA A 188 2.84 11.50 -9.15
C ALA A 188 3.39 10.25 -8.45
N CYS A 189 4.25 9.47 -9.11
CA CYS A 189 4.90 8.31 -8.52
C CYS A 189 5.85 8.70 -7.39
N ASP A 190 6.65 9.75 -7.58
CA ASP A 190 7.59 10.25 -6.58
C ASP A 190 6.86 10.87 -5.39
N GLU A 191 5.81 11.66 -5.62
CA GLU A 191 4.98 12.23 -4.57
C GLU A 191 4.30 11.13 -3.75
N PHE A 192 3.67 10.16 -4.40
CA PHE A 192 3.01 9.05 -3.71
C PHE A 192 4.01 8.19 -2.93
N THR A 193 5.14 7.85 -3.56
CA THR A 193 6.19 7.07 -2.89
C THR A 193 6.75 7.82 -1.69
N GLY A 194 7.00 9.12 -1.83
CA GLY A 194 7.43 9.98 -0.74
C GLY A 194 6.42 10.03 0.41
N HIS A 195 5.12 10.16 0.08
CA HIS A 195 4.06 10.12 1.08
C HIS A 195 4.02 8.79 1.83
N VAL A 196 4.10 7.66 1.13
CA VAL A 196 4.12 6.32 1.75
C VAL A 196 5.34 6.12 2.64
N ILE A 197 6.53 6.52 2.18
CA ILE A 197 7.76 6.42 2.99
C ILE A 197 7.62 7.24 4.27
N ASN A 198 7.14 8.49 4.17
CA ASN A 198 6.93 9.35 5.32
C ASN A 198 5.91 8.75 6.30
N LEU A 199 4.80 8.22 5.78
CA LEU A 199 3.78 7.55 6.59
C LEU A 199 4.35 6.33 7.31
N LEU A 200 5.07 5.45 6.61
CA LEU A 200 5.66 4.24 7.20
C LEU A 200 6.75 4.58 8.22
N ARG A 201 7.54 5.64 7.98
CA ARG A 201 8.53 6.16 8.95
C ARG A 201 7.89 6.78 10.18
N GLU A 202 6.73 7.41 10.06
CA GLU A 202 5.99 7.92 11.22
C GLU A 202 5.38 6.76 12.01
N GLN A 203 4.80 5.79 11.32
CA GLN A 203 4.22 4.59 11.93
C GLN A 203 5.29 3.76 12.65
N SER A 204 6.50 3.64 12.10
CA SER A 204 7.59 2.88 12.69
C SER A 204 8.02 3.41 14.07
N ARG A 205 7.69 4.66 14.43
CA ARG A 205 7.95 5.21 15.77
C ARG A 205 7.11 4.58 16.88
N SER A 206 5.95 4.04 16.51
CA SER A 206 4.93 3.51 17.43
C SER A 206 4.62 2.02 17.23
N ARG A 207 5.06 1.45 16.10
CA ARG A 207 4.81 0.04 15.73
C ARG A 207 6.10 -0.60 15.22
N PRO A 208 6.34 -1.89 15.48
CA PRO A 208 7.48 -2.61 14.92
C PRO A 208 7.33 -2.71 13.39
N ILE A 209 8.12 -1.91 12.66
CA ILE A 209 8.21 -1.90 11.20
C ILE A 209 9.70 -1.80 10.87
N SER A 210 10.26 -2.84 10.25
CA SER A 210 11.68 -2.83 9.88
C SER A 210 11.93 -1.96 8.64
N PRO A 211 13.14 -1.39 8.47
CA PRO A 211 13.49 -0.68 7.24
C PRO A 211 13.31 -1.53 5.97
N ALA A 212 13.64 -2.82 6.03
CA ALA A 212 13.45 -3.77 4.94
C ALA A 212 11.97 -3.94 4.56
N GLU A 213 11.06 -3.91 5.53
CA GLU A 213 9.62 -3.96 5.26
C GLU A 213 9.13 -2.70 4.53
N ILE A 214 9.67 -1.53 4.87
CA ILE A 214 9.36 -0.27 4.19
C ILE A 214 9.79 -0.35 2.71
N GLU A 215 11.02 -0.82 2.46
CA GLU A 215 11.55 -0.99 1.10
C GLU A 215 10.70 -1.97 0.28
N LEU A 216 10.28 -3.09 0.89
CA LEU A 216 9.41 -4.07 0.26
C LEU A 216 8.05 -3.47 -0.10
N MET A 217 7.41 -2.73 0.81
CA MET A 217 6.14 -2.06 0.53
C MET A 217 6.26 -1.06 -0.62
N VAL A 218 7.33 -0.26 -0.63
CA VAL A 218 7.64 0.66 -1.74
C VAL A 218 7.87 -0.09 -3.05
N GLY A 219 8.58 -1.22 -3.02
CA GLY A 219 8.80 -2.08 -4.18
C GLY A 219 7.50 -2.61 -4.78
N ILE A 220 6.55 -3.05 -3.94
CA ILE A 220 5.21 -3.49 -4.38
C ILE A 220 4.46 -2.34 -5.05
N ILE A 221 4.51 -1.13 -4.48
CA ILE A 221 3.87 0.06 -5.03
C ILE A 221 4.44 0.41 -6.41
N ARG A 222 5.78 0.44 -6.54
CA ARG A 222 6.45 0.70 -7.81
C ARG A 222 6.07 -0.32 -8.89
N ARG A 223 5.90 -1.59 -8.53
CA ARG A 223 5.39 -2.60 -9.47
C ARG A 223 3.98 -2.27 -9.96
N LYS A 224 3.09 -1.84 -9.06
CA LYS A 224 1.74 -1.41 -9.45
C LYS A 224 1.77 -0.21 -10.41
N PHE A 225 2.73 0.70 -10.23
CA PHE A 225 2.92 1.83 -11.14
C PHE A 225 3.43 1.43 -12.53
N ARG A 226 4.13 0.30 -12.69
CA ARG A 226 4.56 -0.19 -14.00
C ARG A 226 3.38 -0.42 -14.96
N ALA A 227 2.21 -0.82 -14.45
CA ALA A 227 1.02 -1.01 -15.28
C ALA A 227 0.58 0.29 -15.98
N ILE A 228 0.70 1.43 -15.28
CA ILE A 228 0.37 2.76 -15.83
C ILE A 228 1.40 3.15 -16.89
N GLU A 229 2.68 2.90 -16.64
CA GLU A 229 3.75 3.14 -17.62
C GLU A 229 3.55 2.32 -18.90
N THR A 230 3.23 1.03 -18.77
CA THR A 230 2.91 0.15 -19.89
C THR A 230 1.74 0.71 -20.69
N GLN A 231 0.65 1.13 -20.03
CA GLN A 231 -0.52 1.70 -20.69
C GLN A 231 -0.19 2.98 -21.46
N LEU A 232 0.60 3.88 -20.87
CA LEU A 232 1.04 5.12 -21.53
C LEU A 232 1.83 4.81 -22.82
N LYS A 233 2.80 3.88 -22.74
CA LYS A 233 3.61 3.49 -23.90
C LYS A 233 2.77 2.78 -24.97
N GLN A 234 1.84 1.92 -24.58
CA GLN A 234 0.88 1.27 -25.50
C GLN A 234 0.04 2.30 -26.26
N SER A 235 -0.63 3.21 -25.54
CA SER A 235 -1.46 4.24 -26.15
C SER A 235 -0.68 5.12 -27.13
N THR A 236 0.59 5.42 -26.80
CA THR A 236 1.48 6.17 -27.68
C THR A 236 1.86 5.39 -28.94
N CYS A 237 2.20 4.10 -28.81
CA CYS A 237 2.47 3.23 -29.96
C CYS A 237 1.25 3.12 -30.89
N GLU A 238 0.05 2.93 -30.32
CA GLU A 238 -1.20 2.87 -31.08
C GLU A 238 -1.47 4.18 -31.82
N ALA A 239 -1.26 5.33 -31.18
CA ALA A 239 -1.40 6.64 -31.83
C ALA A 239 -0.47 6.78 -33.05
N VAL A 240 0.79 6.33 -32.93
CA VAL A 240 1.74 6.34 -34.05
C VAL A 240 1.32 5.37 -35.15
N MET A 241 0.85 4.17 -34.80
CA MET A 241 0.35 3.20 -35.78
C MET A 241 -0.86 3.74 -36.56
N ILE A 242 -1.81 4.38 -35.88
CA ILE A 242 -2.98 5.03 -36.51
C ILE A 242 -2.51 6.17 -37.42
N LEU A 243 -1.55 6.98 -36.96
CA LEU A 243 -0.99 8.06 -37.76
C LEU A 243 -0.32 7.50 -39.03
N ARG A 244 0.44 6.40 -38.94
CA ARG A 244 1.04 5.74 -40.10
C ARG A 244 0.00 5.20 -41.07
N SER A 245 -0.98 4.43 -40.61
CA SER A 245 -1.99 3.86 -41.50
C SER A 245 -2.78 4.95 -42.24
N ARG A 246 -3.13 6.05 -41.57
CA ARG A 246 -3.83 7.17 -42.21
C ARG A 246 -3.06 7.86 -43.33
N PHE A 247 -1.73 7.93 -43.24
CA PHE A 247 -0.90 8.69 -44.19
C PHE A 247 -0.09 7.81 -45.15
N LEU A 248 0.12 6.53 -44.83
CA LEU A 248 0.92 5.60 -45.64
C LEU A 248 0.07 4.55 -46.37
N ASP A 249 -1.09 4.12 -45.85
CA ASP A 249 -2.00 3.20 -46.57
C ASP A 249 -2.96 3.92 -47.53
N ALA A 250 -3.02 5.26 -47.47
CA ALA A 250 -3.84 6.07 -48.38
C ALA A 250 -3.18 6.34 -49.75
N ARG A 251 -2.01 5.73 -50.01
CA ARG A 251 -1.16 5.98 -51.18
C ARG A 251 -0.86 4.67 -51.92
#